data_AF-A0A816MKG7-F1
#
_entry.id   AF-A0A816MKG7-F1
#
_cell.length_a   1.000
_cell.length_b   1.000
_cell.length_c   1.000
_cell.angle_alpha   90.00
_cell.angle_beta   90.00
_cell.angle_gamma   90.00
#
_symmetry.space_group_name_H-M   'P 1'
#
loop_
_entity.id
_entity.type
_entity.pdbx_description
1 polymer ?
#
loop_
_entity_poly.entity_id
_entity_poly.type
_entity_poly.pdbx_seq_one_letter_code
_entity_poly.pdbx_strand_id
1 'polypeptide(L)'
;MESKLIMMDFELASINAFGVKFVTTTHSSIISGCFFHLQNSIQRKVQGLGFKTNYEQDPVFSHHVNQIAALAFLQPNDVSQGLIGTMI
;
A
#
# COMPACT_ATOMS: atom_id res chain seq x y z
N MET A 1 21.32 -4.43 -17.52
CA MET A 1 20.33 -3.35 -17.29
C MET A 1 19.94 -3.44 -15.83
N GLU A 2 20.40 -2.51 -15.00
CA GLU A 2 20.11 -2.54 -13.56
C GLU A 2 18.90 -1.68 -13.23
N SER A 3 17.99 -2.19 -12.39
CA SER A 3 16.81 -1.44 -11.96
C SER A 3 17.13 -0.55 -10.77
N LYS A 4 16.95 0.77 -10.91
CA LYS A 4 17.12 1.74 -9.83
C LYS A 4 15.99 1.69 -8.79
N LEU A 5 14.81 1.23 -9.19
CA LEU A 5 13.63 1.13 -8.35
C LEU A 5 13.01 -0.26 -8.50
N ILE A 6 12.79 -0.93 -7.38
CA ILE A 6 12.11 -2.23 -7.32
C ILE A 6 10.77 -1.98 -6.62
N MET A 7 9.69 -2.01 -7.40
CA MET A 7 8.32 -1.94 -6.89
C MET A 7 7.86 -3.35 -6.56
N MET A 8 7.48 -3.59 -5.31
CA MET A 8 7.13 -4.93 -4.86
C MET A 8 5.78 -5.02 -4.17
N ASP A 9 5.30 -6.25 -4.01
CA ASP A 9 4.19 -6.56 -3.12
C ASP A 9 4.61 -6.41 -1.64
N PHE A 10 3.62 -6.45 -0.73
CA PHE A 10 3.83 -6.24 0.70
C PHE A 10 4.06 -7.55 1.46
N GLU A 11 4.43 -8.62 0.76
CA GLU A 11 4.68 -9.93 1.37
C GLU A 11 6.05 -9.96 2.05
N LEU A 12 6.07 -10.25 3.35
CA LEU A 12 7.28 -10.18 4.16
C LEU A 12 8.40 -11.11 3.64
N ALA A 13 8.03 -12.29 3.13
CA ALA A 13 8.98 -13.23 2.52
C ALA A 13 9.68 -12.63 1.30
N SER A 14 8.92 -11.95 0.42
CA SER A 14 9.45 -11.22 -0.72
C SER A 14 10.38 -10.09 -0.25
N ILE A 15 9.92 -9.25 0.69
CA ILE A 15 10.71 -8.12 1.23
C ILE A 15 12.06 -8.60 1.76
N ASN A 16 12.06 -9.68 2.53
CA ASN A 16 13.29 -10.25 3.10
C ASN A 16 14.23 -10.81 2.03
N ALA A 17 13.70 -11.55 1.04
CA ALA A 17 14.51 -12.11 -0.03
C ALA A 17 15.20 -11.03 -0.89
N PHE A 18 14.45 -9.97 -1.23
CA PHE A 18 14.98 -8.86 -2.02
C PHE A 18 15.88 -7.93 -1.19
N GLY A 19 15.55 -7.67 0.08
CA GLY A 19 16.37 -6.87 0.99
C GLY A 19 17.78 -7.43 1.16
N VAL A 20 17.90 -8.76 1.36
CA VAL A 20 19.21 -9.41 1.49
C VAL A 20 20.01 -9.33 0.19
N LYS A 21 19.39 -9.59 -0.97
CA LYS A 21 20.12 -9.70 -2.25
C LYS A 21 20.43 -8.37 -2.94
N PHE A 22 19.62 -7.33 -2.73
CA PHE A 22 19.74 -6.08 -3.49
C PHE A 22 20.17 -4.90 -2.62
N VAL A 23 19.88 -4.89 -1.32
CA VAL A 23 20.29 -3.78 -0.43
C VAL A 23 21.66 -4.02 0.20
N THR A 24 21.99 -5.26 0.55
CA THR A 24 23.21 -5.54 1.35
C THR A 24 24.46 -5.86 0.53
N THR A 25 24.30 -6.43 -0.68
CA THR A 25 25.43 -7.06 -1.36
C THR A 25 26.03 -6.29 -2.51
N THR A 26 25.31 -5.38 -3.19
CA THR A 26 25.92 -4.82 -4.41
C THR A 26 25.48 -3.44 -4.90
N HIS A 27 24.21 -3.01 -4.94
CA HIS A 27 23.89 -1.77 -5.68
C HIS A 27 22.76 -0.95 -5.05
N SER A 28 22.85 0.37 -5.22
CA SER A 28 21.98 1.42 -4.65
C SER A 28 20.55 1.41 -5.21
N SER A 29 19.91 0.25 -5.32
CA SER A 29 18.52 0.10 -5.75
C SER A 29 17.57 0.45 -4.59
N ILE A 30 16.57 1.28 -4.88
CA ILE A 30 15.51 1.63 -3.93
C ILE A 30 14.44 0.55 -4.00
N ILE A 31 14.09 -0.04 -2.86
CA ILE A 31 12.95 -0.94 -2.73
C ILE A 31 11.76 -0.13 -2.22
N SER A 32 10.61 -0.21 -2.90
CA SER A 32 9.39 0.49 -2.50
C SER A 32 8.15 -0.41 -2.67
N GLY A 33 7.15 -0.18 -1.81
CA GLY A 33 5.86 -0.84 -1.92
C GLY A 33 5.06 -0.35 -3.13
N CYS A 34 4.46 -1.28 -3.87
CA CYS A 34 3.68 -0.95 -5.05
C CYS A 34 2.27 -0.48 -4.68
N PHE A 35 1.91 0.76 -5.01
CA PHE A 35 0.60 1.32 -4.72
C PHE A 35 -0.57 0.52 -5.33
N PHE A 36 -0.39 -0.02 -6.54
CA PHE A 36 -1.38 -0.91 -7.16
C PHE A 36 -1.65 -2.16 -6.32
N HIS A 37 -0.58 -2.80 -5.81
CA HIS A 37 -0.73 -3.96 -4.91
C HIS A 37 -1.35 -3.58 -3.56
N LEU A 38 -1.08 -2.36 -3.05
CA LEU A 38 -1.73 -1.84 -1.85
C LEU A 38 -3.25 -1.73 -2.05
N GLN A 39 -3.68 -1.08 -3.14
CA GLN A 39 -5.10 -0.93 -3.49
C GLN A 39 -5.79 -2.29 -3.63
N ASN A 40 -5.16 -3.24 -4.33
CA ASN A 40 -5.72 -4.58 -4.49
C ASN A 40 -5.86 -5.31 -3.14
N SER A 41 -4.88 -5.18 -2.24
CA SER A 41 -4.96 -5.77 -0.89
C SER A 41 -6.08 -5.17 -0.06
N ILE A 42 -6.26 -3.84 -0.11
CA ILE A 42 -7.37 -3.16 0.55
C ILE A 42 -8.71 -3.64 -0.01
N GLN A 43 -8.86 -3.70 -1.34
CA GLN A 43 -10.10 -4.17 -1.96
C GLN A 43 -10.44 -5.62 -1.60
N ARG A 44 -9.45 -6.53 -1.60
CA ARG A 44 -9.66 -7.92 -1.13
C ARG A 44 -10.11 -7.96 0.32
N LYS A 45 -9.57 -7.09 1.19
CA LYS A 45 -10.00 -7.00 2.59
C LYS A 45 -11.42 -6.49 2.72
N VAL A 46 -11.78 -5.43 1.99
CA VAL A 46 -13.14 -4.86 1.94
C VAL A 46 -14.15 -5.92 1.49
N GLN A 47 -13.83 -6.68 0.44
CA GLN A 47 -14.67 -7.77 -0.05
C GLN A 47 -14.79 -8.91 0.97
N GLY A 48 -13.67 -9.33 1.59
CA GLY A 48 -13.65 -10.36 2.61
C GLY A 48 -14.41 -10.00 3.90
N LEU A 49 -14.67 -8.71 4.13
CA LEU A 49 -15.52 -8.21 5.20
C LEU A 49 -17.01 -8.10 4.82
N GLY A 50 -17.38 -8.42 3.57
CA GLY A 50 -18.76 -8.34 3.07
C GLY A 50 -19.18 -6.99 2.50
N PHE A 51 -18.25 -6.02 2.39
CA PHE A 51 -18.55 -4.66 1.94
C PHE A 51 -18.41 -4.44 0.43
N LYS A 52 -18.41 -5.51 -0.38
CA LYS A 52 -18.28 -5.41 -1.84
C LYS A 52 -19.34 -4.49 -2.44
N THR A 53 -20.61 -4.70 -2.08
CA THR A 53 -21.73 -3.90 -2.59
C THR A 53 -21.62 -2.44 -2.17
N ASN A 54 -21.26 -2.15 -0.91
CA ASN A 54 -21.03 -0.79 -0.44
C ASN A 54 -19.91 -0.12 -1.25
N TYR A 55 -18.77 -0.80 -1.44
CA TYR A 55 -17.65 -0.26 -2.22
C TYR A 55 -18.01 0.05 -3.69
N GLU A 56 -18.87 -0.77 -4.31
CA GLU A 56 -19.27 -0.61 -5.71
C GLU A 56 -20.40 0.40 -5.91
N GLN A 57 -21.27 0.58 -4.93
CA GLN A 57 -22.53 1.33 -5.09
C GLN A 57 -22.63 2.60 -4.24
N ASP A 58 -21.79 2.74 -3.20
CA ASP A 58 -21.73 3.92 -2.36
C ASP A 58 -20.42 4.69 -2.63
N PRO A 59 -20.48 5.81 -3.38
CA PRO A 59 -19.30 6.62 -3.68
C PRO A 59 -18.62 7.19 -2.44
N VAL A 60 -19.38 7.46 -1.36
CA VAL A 60 -18.82 7.99 -0.10
C VAL A 60 -18.02 6.91 0.60
N PHE A 61 -18.59 5.71 0.72
CA PHE A 61 -17.87 4.55 1.26
C PHE A 61 -16.60 4.24 0.45
N SER A 62 -16.73 4.21 -0.89
CA SER A 62 -15.60 4.00 -1.79
C SER A 62 -14.52 5.08 -1.62
N HIS A 63 -14.92 6.34 -1.45
CA HIS A 63 -13.99 7.44 -1.18
C HIS A 63 -13.20 7.21 0.11
N HIS A 64 -13.87 6.90 1.23
CA HIS A 64 -13.19 6.60 2.50
C HIS A 64 -12.23 5.42 2.40
N VAL A 65 -12.62 4.34 1.72
CA VAL A 65 -11.72 3.19 1.47
C VAL A 65 -10.47 3.62 0.67
N ASN A 66 -10.64 4.48 -0.33
CA ASN A 66 -9.51 4.99 -1.12
C ASN A 66 -8.61 5.95 -0.32
N GLN A 67 -9.17 6.71 0.62
CA GLN A 67 -8.37 7.55 1.52
C GLN A 67 -7.42 6.72 2.40
N ILE A 68 -7.78 5.49 2.79
CA ILE A 68 -6.87 4.57 3.50
C ILE A 68 -5.62 4.29 2.66
N ALA A 69 -5.77 4.04 1.35
CA ALA A 69 -4.64 3.84 0.47
C ALA A 69 -3.79 5.12 0.33
N ALA A 70 -4.45 6.30 0.31
CA ALA A 70 -3.78 7.59 0.19
C ALA A 70 -2.84 7.94 1.37
N LEU A 71 -3.02 7.29 2.54
CA LEU A 71 -2.10 7.43 3.67
C LEU A 71 -0.66 7.06 3.32
N ALA A 72 -0.45 6.21 2.30
CA ALA A 72 0.89 5.86 1.81
C ALA A 72 1.68 7.06 1.24
N PHE A 73 1.02 8.18 0.95
CA PHE A 73 1.66 9.40 0.44
C PHE A 73 1.92 10.45 1.53
N LEU A 74 1.51 10.20 2.76
CA LEU A 74 1.80 11.09 3.89
C LEU A 74 3.21 10.83 4.42
N GLN A 75 3.81 11.87 5.02
CA GLN A 75 5.01 11.66 5.81
C GLN A 75 4.66 10.83 7.05
N PRO A 76 5.58 10.01 7.59
CA PRO A 76 5.28 9.12 8.72
C PRO A 76 4.67 9.85 9.94
N ASN A 77 5.10 11.08 10.21
CA ASN A 77 4.56 11.94 11.28
C ASN A 77 3.11 12.39 11.05
N ASP A 78 2.66 12.44 9.80
CA ASP A 78 1.33 12.92 9.43
C ASP A 78 0.31 11.79 9.30
N VAL A 79 0.76 10.52 9.25
CA VAL A 79 -0.11 9.34 9.06
C VAL A 79 -1.20 9.26 10.13
N SER A 80 -0.86 9.52 11.40
CA SER A 80 -1.85 9.46 12.50
C SER A 80 -2.94 10.52 12.34
N GLN A 81 -2.57 11.74 11.94
CA GLN A 81 -3.50 12.83 11.69
C GLN A 81 -4.37 12.55 10.45
N GLY A 82 -3.75 12.05 9.37
CA GLY A 82 -4.44 11.66 8.14
C GLY A 82 -5.46 10.56 8.38
N LEU A 83 -5.13 9.55 9.18
CA LEU A 83 -6.04 8.45 9.52
C LEU A 83 -7.28 8.97 10.25
N ILE A 84 -7.13 9.88 11.21
CA ILE A 84 -8.27 10.51 11.89
C ILE A 84 -9.17 11.22 10.87
N GLY A 85 -8.56 11.95 9.92
CA GLY A 85 -9.27 12.62 8.83
C GLY A 85 -10.04 11.69 7.89
N THR A 86 -9.66 10.41 7.78
CA THR A 86 -10.41 9.42 6.96
C THR A 86 -11.68 8.88 7.64
N MET A 87 -11.84 9.12 8.95
CA MET A 87 -12.94 8.61 9.78
C MET A 87 -14.05 9.64 10.07
N ILE A 88 -13.91 10.87 9.53
CA ILE A 88 -14.84 12.01 9.71
C ILE A 88 -15.50 12.34 8.38
#